data_AF-A0A6J4N1Z9-F1
#
_entry.id   AF-A0A6J4N1Z9-F1
#
_cell.length_a   1.000
_cell.length_b   1.000
_cell.length_c   1.000
_cell.angle_alpha   90.00
_cell.angle_beta   90.00
_cell.angle_gamma   90.00
#
_symmetry.space_group_name_H-M   'P 1'
#
loop_
_entity.id
_entity.type
_entity.pdbx_description
1 polymer ?
#
loop_
_entity_poly.entity_id
_entity_poly.type
_entity_poly.pdbx_seq_one_letter_code
_entity_poly.pdbx_strand_id
1 'polypeptide(L)'
;MRDQISGFDALHFDTTTAKALNECWHPEHPMSKSEDRTSRRARLAEVASWGCLIGSEAGYDWAFDVYDFCSSNPRRAMETHLPVHAEHVPLLGLVYHDSVVSYCWEYDPYNKSYFGVDWSEDKLLYDAMAGNPPTVAPIFGYFPVIRRPAPPVESHWVTWEDPTTQKLLRDALPVAQMHGRTAHHEMLEHAFLDTDRTITRTVYKDGTAVVVNFGHQSYSEGGLEVDARSYHVS
;
A
#
# COMPACT_ATOMS: atom_id res chain seq x y z
N MET A 1 -1.27 3.12 29.63
CA MET A 1 -1.37 2.67 28.22
C MET A 1 -2.01 3.74 27.36
N ARG A 2 -3.27 4.17 27.60
CA ARG A 2 -3.90 5.27 26.86
C ARG A 2 -3.02 6.54 26.79
N ASP A 3 -2.57 7.06 27.92
CA ASP A 3 -1.75 8.30 27.95
C ASP A 3 -0.42 8.18 27.19
N GLN A 4 0.14 6.97 27.09
CA GLN A 4 1.36 6.72 26.30
C GLN A 4 1.04 6.66 24.80
N ILE A 5 -0.12 6.11 24.45
CA ILE A 5 -0.56 5.92 23.07
C ILE A 5 -1.08 7.23 22.47
N SER A 6 -1.82 8.03 23.24
CA SER A 6 -2.37 9.31 22.79
C SER A 6 -1.31 10.36 22.45
N GLY A 7 -0.01 10.06 22.67
CA GLY A 7 1.10 10.88 22.21
C GLY A 7 1.54 10.59 20.77
N PHE A 8 0.97 9.59 20.09
CA PHE A 8 1.27 9.26 18.69
C PHE A 8 0.11 9.68 17.77
N ASP A 9 0.44 10.18 16.58
CA ASP A 9 -0.57 10.54 15.57
C ASP A 9 -1.25 9.31 14.97
N ALA A 10 -0.52 8.20 14.85
CA ALA A 10 -0.98 6.96 14.25
C ALA A 10 -0.43 5.72 14.95
N LEU A 11 -1.18 4.62 14.91
CA LEU A 11 -0.78 3.30 15.38
C LEU A 11 -1.03 2.22 14.33
N HIS A 12 -0.04 1.35 14.15
CA HIS A 12 -0.15 0.18 13.29
C HIS A 12 -0.26 -1.10 14.11
N PHE A 13 -1.36 -1.85 13.94
CA PHE A 13 -1.62 -3.12 14.59
C PHE A 13 -1.25 -4.27 13.66
N ASP A 14 -0.02 -4.76 13.77
CA ASP A 14 0.49 -5.80 12.89
C ASP A 14 -0.43 -7.04 12.87
N THR A 15 -0.63 -7.61 11.69
CA THR A 15 -1.40 -8.83 11.40
C THR A 15 -2.89 -8.84 11.77
N THR A 16 -3.41 -7.83 12.47
CA THR A 16 -4.76 -7.84 13.06
C THR A 16 -5.83 -7.99 11.99
N THR A 17 -5.71 -7.24 10.89
CA THR A 17 -6.57 -7.39 9.71
C THR A 17 -6.01 -8.34 8.66
N ALA A 18 -4.77 -8.81 8.72
CA ALA A 18 -4.20 -9.72 7.72
C ALA A 18 -4.46 -11.21 7.95
N LYS A 19 -4.44 -11.64 9.21
CA LYS A 19 -4.53 -13.06 9.55
C LYS A 19 -5.97 -13.53 9.54
N ALA A 20 -6.14 -14.82 9.21
CA ALA A 20 -7.40 -15.49 9.35
C ALA A 20 -8.01 -15.27 10.75
N LEU A 21 -9.33 -15.19 10.79
CA LEU A 21 -10.08 -15.20 12.03
C LEU A 21 -9.93 -16.58 12.70
N ASN A 22 -9.68 -16.56 13.99
CA ASN A 22 -9.36 -17.73 14.79
C ASN A 22 -10.58 -18.23 15.55
N GLU A 23 -10.52 -19.52 15.91
CA GLU A 23 -11.42 -20.13 16.88
C GLU A 23 -10.60 -20.57 18.08
N CYS A 24 -11.18 -20.49 19.27
CA CYS A 24 -10.61 -21.00 20.50
C CYS A 24 -11.56 -22.00 21.15
N TRP A 25 -11.04 -23.19 21.46
CA TRP A 25 -11.80 -24.29 22.05
C TRP A 25 -11.43 -24.53 23.51
N HIS A 26 -10.59 -23.68 24.10
CA HIS A 26 -10.21 -23.79 25.50
C HIS A 26 -11.41 -23.45 26.39
N PRO A 27 -11.71 -24.25 27.44
CA PRO A 27 -12.94 -24.09 28.22
C PRO A 27 -13.04 -22.75 28.96
N GLU A 28 -11.91 -22.11 29.30
CA GLU A 28 -11.91 -20.82 30.01
C GLU A 28 -12.09 -19.61 29.09
N HIS A 29 -11.87 -19.76 27.80
CA HIS A 29 -11.97 -18.68 26.82
C HIS A 29 -12.38 -19.22 25.43
N PRO A 30 -13.53 -19.90 25.33
CA PRO A 30 -14.04 -20.36 24.05
C PRO A 30 -14.40 -19.15 23.18
N MET A 31 -14.11 -19.24 21.89
CA MET A 31 -14.32 -18.13 20.96
C MET A 31 -14.53 -18.65 19.54
N SER A 32 -15.58 -18.21 18.86
CA SER A 32 -15.81 -18.41 17.43
C SER A 32 -15.08 -17.37 16.58
N LYS A 33 -14.99 -17.59 15.27
CA LYS A 33 -14.43 -16.59 14.33
C LYS A 33 -15.19 -15.26 14.35
N SER A 34 -16.51 -15.31 14.56
CA SER A 34 -17.34 -14.12 14.65
C SER A 34 -17.02 -13.32 15.91
N GLU A 35 -16.79 -13.99 17.03
CA GLU A 35 -16.39 -13.35 18.28
C GLU A 35 -14.96 -12.81 18.20
N ASP A 36 -14.03 -13.53 17.55
CA ASP A 36 -12.68 -13.03 17.28
C ASP A 36 -12.73 -11.74 16.44
N ARG A 37 -13.51 -11.74 15.35
CA ARG A 37 -13.73 -10.55 14.52
C ARG A 37 -14.27 -9.38 15.34
N THR A 38 -15.32 -9.60 16.14
CA THR A 38 -15.91 -8.57 17.00
C THR A 38 -14.90 -8.05 18.01
N SER A 39 -14.12 -8.93 18.63
CA SER A 39 -13.09 -8.58 19.61
C SER A 39 -11.98 -7.72 18.99
N ARG A 40 -11.45 -8.13 17.82
CA ARG A 40 -10.46 -7.35 17.08
C ARG A 40 -10.99 -5.98 16.68
N ARG A 41 -12.21 -5.89 16.14
CA ARG A 41 -12.87 -4.61 15.80
C ARG A 41 -13.04 -3.73 17.04
N ALA A 42 -13.51 -4.29 18.15
CA ALA A 42 -13.71 -3.53 19.39
C ALA A 42 -12.40 -2.92 19.88
N ARG A 43 -11.28 -3.66 19.75
CA ARG A 43 -9.96 -3.14 20.11
C ARG A 43 -9.50 -2.00 19.20
N LEU A 44 -9.66 -2.13 17.89
CA LEU A 44 -9.32 -1.06 16.94
C LEU A 44 -10.16 0.20 17.21
N ALA A 45 -11.48 0.04 17.38
CA ALA A 45 -12.39 1.14 17.67
C ALA A 45 -12.11 1.82 19.03
N GLU A 46 -11.75 1.04 20.06
CA GLU A 46 -11.34 1.58 21.37
C GLU A 46 -10.13 2.51 21.19
N VAL A 47 -9.10 2.08 20.46
CA VAL A 47 -7.88 2.86 20.28
C VAL A 47 -8.13 4.06 19.35
N ALA A 48 -8.93 3.89 18.30
CA ALA A 48 -9.38 5.00 17.45
C ALA A 48 -10.07 6.11 18.28
N SER A 49 -10.88 5.72 19.27
CA SER A 49 -11.57 6.67 20.17
C SER A 49 -10.63 7.53 21.03
N TRP A 50 -9.34 7.19 21.07
CA TRP A 50 -8.32 7.98 21.77
C TRP A 50 -7.70 9.08 20.91
N GLY A 51 -8.11 9.20 19.64
CA GLY A 51 -7.71 10.27 18.72
C GLY A 51 -6.52 9.93 17.81
N CYS A 52 -6.09 8.67 17.76
CA CYS A 52 -5.03 8.20 16.87
C CYS A 52 -5.62 7.67 15.56
N LEU A 53 -4.93 7.88 14.45
CA LEU A 53 -5.19 7.12 13.22
C LEU A 53 -4.81 5.66 13.44
N ILE A 54 -5.63 4.75 12.95
CA ILE A 54 -5.44 3.31 13.12
C ILE A 54 -5.11 2.69 11.77
N GLY A 55 -4.11 1.82 11.76
CA GLY A 55 -3.87 0.95 10.63
C GLY A 55 -3.44 -0.45 11.01
N SER A 56 -3.37 -1.32 10.02
CA SER A 56 -3.02 -2.73 10.20
C SER A 56 -2.51 -3.34 8.88
N GLU A 57 -1.90 -4.51 8.98
CA GLU A 57 -1.43 -5.27 7.82
C GLU A 57 -2.63 -5.79 7.01
N ALA A 58 -2.53 -5.71 5.67
CA ALA A 58 -3.53 -6.08 4.68
C ALA A 58 -4.85 -5.31 4.76
N GLY A 59 -5.65 -5.39 3.70
CA GLY A 59 -6.93 -4.69 3.58
C GLY A 59 -8.14 -5.64 3.65
N TYR A 60 -8.31 -6.38 4.74
CA TYR A 60 -9.56 -7.15 4.90
C TYR A 60 -10.71 -6.22 5.32
N ASP A 61 -11.77 -6.22 4.52
CA ASP A 61 -12.88 -5.26 4.56
C ASP A 61 -13.73 -5.30 5.83
N TRP A 62 -13.69 -6.40 6.59
CA TRP A 62 -14.50 -6.56 7.80
C TRP A 62 -14.22 -5.54 8.91
N ALA A 63 -13.15 -4.75 8.81
CA ALA A 63 -12.80 -3.70 9.78
C ALA A 63 -12.69 -2.29 9.18
N PHE A 64 -13.02 -2.06 7.91
CA PHE A 64 -12.81 -0.75 7.25
C PHE A 64 -13.60 0.40 7.90
N ASP A 65 -14.61 0.10 8.70
CA ASP A 65 -15.36 1.09 9.47
C ASP A 65 -14.67 1.52 10.77
N VAL A 66 -13.57 0.88 11.16
CA VAL A 66 -12.88 1.10 12.45
C VAL A 66 -11.38 1.36 12.34
N TYR A 67 -10.83 1.52 11.13
CA TYR A 67 -9.44 1.96 10.95
C TYR A 67 -9.25 2.75 9.64
N ASP A 68 -8.18 3.52 9.56
CA ASP A 68 -7.97 4.59 8.58
C ASP A 68 -7.03 4.20 7.42
N PHE A 69 -6.05 3.32 7.67
CA PHE A 69 -5.07 2.93 6.66
C PHE A 69 -4.65 1.45 6.74
N CYS A 70 -4.43 0.80 5.59
CA CYS A 70 -3.92 -0.58 5.53
C CYS A 70 -2.67 -0.68 4.67
N SER A 71 -1.72 -1.51 5.11
CA SER A 71 -0.67 -1.92 4.20
C SER A 71 -1.18 -3.04 3.30
N SER A 72 -1.50 -2.70 2.06
CA SER A 72 -1.70 -3.72 1.04
C SER A 72 -0.34 -4.12 0.46
N ASN A 73 -0.26 -5.34 -0.01
CA ASN A 73 0.95 -5.82 -0.62
C ASN A 73 0.63 -6.27 -2.04
N PRO A 74 1.21 -5.63 -3.08
CA PRO A 74 1.19 -6.21 -4.43
C PRO A 74 1.96 -7.55 -4.49
N ARG A 75 2.51 -8.01 -3.34
CA ARG A 75 3.22 -9.26 -3.00
C ARG A 75 3.15 -10.38 -4.02
N ARG A 76 1.96 -10.77 -4.46
CA ARG A 76 1.81 -11.96 -5.31
C ARG A 76 2.40 -11.77 -6.72
N ALA A 77 2.43 -10.57 -7.27
CA ALA A 77 3.09 -10.29 -8.55
C ALA A 77 4.61 -10.17 -8.40
N MET A 78 5.07 -9.64 -7.26
CA MET A 78 6.49 -9.36 -6.98
C MET A 78 7.27 -10.59 -6.47
N GLU A 79 6.57 -11.58 -5.90
CA GLU A 79 7.15 -12.83 -5.36
C GLU A 79 7.21 -13.99 -6.37
N THR A 80 6.47 -13.96 -7.47
CA THR A 80 6.25 -15.16 -8.31
C THR A 80 7.12 -15.27 -9.57
N HIS A 81 8.01 -14.31 -9.85
CA HIS A 81 8.72 -14.22 -11.14
C HIS A 81 7.77 -14.22 -12.36
N LEU A 82 6.47 -13.96 -12.16
CA LEU A 82 5.57 -13.69 -13.26
C LEU A 82 6.01 -12.35 -13.86
N PRO A 83 6.08 -12.22 -15.19
CA PRO A 83 6.36 -10.94 -15.81
C PRO A 83 5.37 -9.91 -15.27
N VAL A 84 5.88 -8.89 -14.56
CA VAL A 84 5.12 -7.85 -13.85
C VAL A 84 4.43 -6.87 -14.82
N HIS A 85 4.22 -7.30 -16.06
CA HIS A 85 3.59 -6.49 -17.08
C HIS A 85 2.07 -6.61 -16.94
N ALA A 86 1.56 -5.86 -15.96
CA ALA A 86 0.30 -5.15 -16.06
C ALA A 86 -1.00 -5.98 -16.10
N GLU A 87 -1.24 -6.73 -15.02
CA GLU A 87 -2.58 -7.25 -14.70
C GLU A 87 -3.10 -6.73 -13.35
N HIS A 88 -2.51 -5.65 -12.83
CA HIS A 88 -2.96 -5.08 -11.56
C HIS A 88 -4.20 -4.24 -11.74
N VAL A 89 -5.34 -4.80 -11.33
CA VAL A 89 -6.56 -4.03 -11.13
C VAL A 89 -6.62 -3.62 -9.64
N PRO A 90 -6.76 -2.32 -9.31
CA PRO A 90 -6.84 -1.84 -7.94
C PRO A 90 -8.24 -2.14 -7.34
N LEU A 91 -8.60 -3.42 -7.23
CA LEU A 91 -9.93 -3.87 -6.79
C LEU A 91 -10.32 -3.29 -5.42
N LEU A 92 -9.36 -3.15 -4.51
CA LEU A 92 -9.60 -2.51 -3.22
C LEU A 92 -9.99 -1.04 -3.39
N GLY A 93 -9.25 -0.30 -4.23
CA GLY A 93 -9.51 1.10 -4.52
C GLY A 93 -10.85 1.31 -5.23
N LEU A 94 -11.19 0.45 -6.18
CA LEU A 94 -12.47 0.51 -6.91
C LEU A 94 -13.71 0.37 -6.00
N VAL A 95 -13.55 -0.17 -4.79
CA VAL A 95 -14.65 -0.31 -3.83
C VAL A 95 -14.50 0.67 -2.65
N TYR A 96 -13.27 0.95 -2.21
CA TYR A 96 -13.00 1.57 -0.91
C TYR A 96 -11.95 2.68 -0.93
N HIS A 97 -11.55 3.22 -2.09
CA HIS A 97 -10.50 4.25 -2.17
C HIS A 97 -10.78 5.50 -1.31
N ASP A 98 -12.05 5.90 -1.21
CA ASP A 98 -12.50 7.03 -0.39
C ASP A 98 -12.86 6.63 1.06
N SER A 99 -12.63 5.38 1.45
CA SER A 99 -12.97 4.82 2.76
C SER A 99 -11.74 4.44 3.58
N VAL A 100 -10.68 3.91 2.95
CA VAL A 100 -9.46 3.48 3.62
C VAL A 100 -8.23 3.81 2.78
N VAL A 101 -7.19 4.36 3.39
CA VAL A 101 -5.93 4.63 2.71
C VAL A 101 -5.12 3.33 2.60
N SER A 102 -4.97 2.83 1.37
CA SER A 102 -4.07 1.70 1.09
C SER A 102 -2.67 2.21 0.73
N TYR A 103 -1.63 1.58 1.27
CA TYR A 103 -0.24 1.85 0.90
C TYR A 103 0.57 0.54 0.80
N CYS A 104 1.77 0.59 0.22
CA CYS A 104 2.65 -0.56 0.11
C CYS A 104 3.12 -1.07 1.49
N TRP A 105 3.47 -2.35 1.59
CA TRP A 105 3.91 -2.97 2.84
C TRP A 105 5.07 -2.21 3.52
N GLU A 106 4.90 -1.85 4.79
CA GLU A 106 5.81 -0.97 5.54
C GLU A 106 7.23 -1.53 5.69
N TYR A 107 7.39 -2.85 5.61
CA TYR A 107 8.69 -3.52 5.64
C TYR A 107 9.40 -3.59 4.27
N ASP A 108 8.73 -3.13 3.22
CA ASP A 108 9.22 -3.17 1.83
C ASP A 108 9.08 -1.78 1.16
N PRO A 109 9.70 -0.71 1.70
CA PRO A 109 9.66 0.62 1.09
C PRO A 109 10.40 0.67 -0.26
N TYR A 110 10.27 1.79 -0.98
CA TYR A 110 10.89 1.96 -2.31
C TYR A 110 12.41 1.86 -2.23
N ASN A 111 13.01 2.58 -1.29
CA ASN A 111 14.45 2.67 -1.10
C ASN A 111 15.07 1.42 -0.47
N LYS A 112 14.25 0.45 -0.06
CA LYS A 112 14.76 -0.81 0.45
C LYS A 112 13.77 -1.96 0.33
N SER A 113 14.13 -2.94 -0.49
CA SER A 113 13.33 -4.14 -0.66
C SER A 113 13.65 -5.20 0.39
N TYR A 114 12.62 -5.67 1.08
CA TYR A 114 12.68 -6.86 1.94
C TYR A 114 13.13 -8.09 1.17
N PHE A 115 12.79 -8.14 -0.13
CA PHE A 115 13.10 -9.26 -1.00
C PHE A 115 14.43 -9.12 -1.76
N GLY A 116 15.21 -8.06 -1.49
CA GLY A 116 16.55 -7.89 -2.04
C GLY A 116 16.61 -7.60 -3.55
N VAL A 117 15.46 -7.36 -4.19
CA VAL A 117 15.35 -6.92 -5.59
C VAL A 117 14.84 -5.49 -5.59
N ASP A 118 15.43 -4.62 -6.42
CA ASP A 118 14.94 -3.25 -6.57
C ASP A 118 13.65 -3.22 -7.38
N TRP A 119 12.62 -2.66 -6.77
CA TRP A 119 11.28 -2.51 -7.31
C TRP A 119 10.76 -1.09 -7.13
N SER A 120 11.65 -0.13 -6.87
CA SER A 120 11.29 1.25 -6.55
C SER A 120 10.46 1.91 -7.64
N GLU A 121 10.83 1.71 -8.91
CA GLU A 121 10.09 2.22 -10.06
C GLU A 121 8.71 1.54 -10.21
N ASP A 122 8.63 0.22 -10.11
CA ASP A 122 7.35 -0.50 -10.23
C ASP A 122 6.37 -0.10 -9.12
N LYS A 123 6.86 0.10 -7.89
CA LYS A 123 6.03 0.56 -6.77
C LYS A 123 5.55 1.99 -6.98
N LEU A 124 6.40 2.88 -7.51
CA LEU A 124 6.00 4.25 -7.85
C LEU A 124 4.88 4.26 -8.89
N LEU A 125 5.03 3.47 -9.96
CA LEU A 125 4.01 3.37 -11.02
C LEU A 125 2.71 2.73 -10.50
N TYR A 126 2.82 1.72 -9.63
CA TYR A 126 1.66 1.11 -8.98
C TYR A 126 0.92 2.10 -8.08
N ASP A 127 1.64 2.85 -7.24
CA ASP A 127 1.03 3.84 -6.35
C ASP A 127 0.40 5.00 -7.13
N ALA A 128 1.01 5.42 -8.25
CA ALA A 128 0.39 6.37 -9.18
C ALA A 128 -0.91 5.82 -9.79
N MET A 129 -0.90 4.57 -10.28
CA MET A 129 -2.07 3.91 -10.86
C MET A 129 -3.21 3.76 -9.83
N ALA A 130 -2.87 3.37 -8.59
CA ALA A 130 -3.83 3.05 -7.55
C ALA A 130 -4.26 4.25 -6.68
N GLY A 131 -3.59 5.40 -6.80
CA GLY A 131 -3.91 6.56 -5.98
C GLY A 131 -3.35 6.48 -4.56
N ASN A 132 -2.37 5.61 -4.32
CA ASN A 132 -1.82 5.35 -2.99
C ASN A 132 -0.76 6.40 -2.60
N PRO A 133 -0.53 6.64 -1.30
CA PRO A 133 0.62 7.42 -0.86
C PRO A 133 1.91 6.62 -1.10
N PRO A 134 2.96 7.25 -1.64
CA PRO A 134 4.25 6.60 -1.82
C PRO A 134 4.89 6.16 -0.50
N THR A 135 5.48 4.97 -0.49
CA THR A 135 6.14 4.41 0.69
C THR A 135 7.67 4.53 0.58
N VAL A 136 8.19 5.74 0.78
CA VAL A 136 9.63 6.00 0.88
C VAL A 136 9.99 6.18 2.35
N ALA A 137 10.92 5.38 2.88
CA ALA A 137 11.29 5.42 4.29
C ALA A 137 12.58 6.23 4.49
N PRO A 138 12.51 7.53 4.82
CA PRO A 138 13.69 8.40 4.88
C PRO A 138 14.72 7.96 5.92
N ILE A 139 14.25 7.35 7.01
CA ILE A 139 15.09 6.78 8.06
C ILE A 139 14.47 5.43 8.39
N PHE A 140 15.21 4.35 8.13
CA PHE A 140 14.67 3.00 8.29
C PHE A 140 15.75 2.02 8.65
N GLY A 141 15.53 1.25 9.72
CA GLY A 141 16.35 0.11 10.11
C GLY A 141 15.52 -1.16 10.01
N TYR A 142 16.02 -2.20 9.35
CA TYR A 142 15.32 -3.48 9.35
C TYR A 142 16.25 -4.69 9.38
N PHE A 143 15.64 -5.80 9.81
CA PHE A 143 16.24 -7.11 9.96
C PHE A 143 15.41 -8.12 9.15
N PRO A 144 15.98 -8.80 8.13
CA PRO A 144 15.24 -9.76 7.33
C PRO A 144 15.00 -11.06 8.10
N VAL A 145 13.95 -11.10 8.94
CA VAL A 145 13.65 -12.23 9.86
C VAL A 145 12.71 -13.32 9.31
N ILE A 146 12.11 -13.14 8.13
CA ILE A 146 11.03 -13.99 7.58
C ILE A 146 11.50 -14.77 6.32
N ARG A 147 12.70 -14.51 5.80
CA ARG A 147 13.25 -15.26 4.66
C ARG A 147 13.63 -16.69 5.03
N ARG A 148 13.34 -17.67 4.14
CA ARG A 148 13.76 -19.08 4.29
C ARG A 148 14.57 -19.53 3.07
N PRO A 149 15.75 -20.16 3.25
CA PRO A 149 16.46 -20.35 4.52
C PRO A 149 16.79 -19.00 5.18
N ALA A 150 16.83 -18.97 6.52
CA ALA A 150 17.10 -17.74 7.26
C ALA A 150 18.46 -17.19 6.79
N PRO A 151 18.52 -15.96 6.27
CA PRO A 151 19.79 -15.35 5.94
C PRO A 151 20.62 -15.17 7.21
N PRO A 152 21.94 -14.92 7.10
CA PRO A 152 22.72 -14.37 8.20
C PRO A 152 21.99 -13.16 8.81
N VAL A 153 22.11 -12.98 10.13
CA VAL A 153 21.53 -11.81 10.79
C VAL A 153 22.24 -10.56 10.30
N GLU A 154 21.60 -9.86 9.38
CA GLU A 154 22.06 -8.59 8.82
C GLU A 154 21.11 -7.49 9.26
N SER A 155 21.66 -6.31 9.56
CA SER A 155 20.89 -5.10 9.78
C SER A 155 21.19 -4.13 8.67
N HIS A 156 20.16 -3.60 8.04
CA HIS A 156 20.32 -2.54 7.05
C HIS A 156 19.75 -1.25 7.59
N TRP A 157 20.39 -0.14 7.23
CA TRP A 157 19.98 1.19 7.62
C TRP A 157 19.90 2.08 6.39
N VAL A 158 18.84 2.87 6.34
CA VAL A 158 18.68 3.98 5.41
C VAL A 158 18.66 5.26 6.23
N THR A 159 19.37 6.29 5.77
CA THR A 159 19.45 7.60 6.40
C THR A 159 18.89 8.67 5.47
N TRP A 160 18.54 9.82 6.06
CA TRP A 160 17.98 10.94 5.31
C TRP A 160 18.90 11.41 4.18
N GLU A 161 20.22 11.44 4.42
CA GLU A 161 21.23 11.94 3.50
C GLU A 161 21.56 10.97 2.34
N ASP A 162 21.03 9.75 2.38
CA ASP A 162 21.27 8.76 1.32
C ASP A 162 20.81 9.29 -0.05
N PRO A 163 21.71 9.38 -1.06
CA PRO A 163 21.37 9.97 -2.35
C PRO A 163 20.22 9.27 -3.09
N THR A 164 20.11 7.94 -2.94
CA THR A 164 19.04 7.14 -3.53
C THR A 164 17.69 7.50 -2.89
N THR A 165 17.65 7.61 -1.57
CA THR A 165 16.48 8.05 -0.80
C THR A 165 16.07 9.47 -1.20
N GLN A 166 17.01 10.40 -1.29
CA GLN A 166 16.75 11.77 -1.75
C GLN A 166 16.20 11.82 -3.18
N LYS A 167 16.69 10.95 -4.08
CA LYS A 167 16.13 10.82 -5.44
C LYS A 167 14.69 10.30 -5.39
N LEU A 168 14.45 9.20 -4.67
CA LEU A 168 13.13 8.58 -4.58
C LEU A 168 12.09 9.50 -3.94
N LEU A 169 12.47 10.32 -2.96
CA LEU A 169 11.59 11.35 -2.39
C LEU A 169 11.17 12.39 -3.44
N ARG A 170 12.09 12.80 -4.32
CA ARG A 170 11.76 13.74 -5.42
C ARG A 170 10.85 13.08 -6.46
N ASP A 171 11.13 11.83 -6.82
CA ASP A 171 10.34 11.09 -7.81
C ASP A 171 8.93 10.77 -7.29
N ALA A 172 8.80 10.51 -5.99
CA ALA A 172 7.54 10.23 -5.32
C ALA A 172 6.67 11.48 -5.06
N LEU A 173 7.27 12.68 -5.01
CA LEU A 173 6.55 13.90 -4.64
C LEU A 173 5.30 14.17 -5.51
N PRO A 174 5.34 14.05 -6.85
CA PRO A 174 4.14 14.27 -7.67
C PRO A 174 3.03 13.25 -7.38
N VAL A 175 3.39 11.98 -7.12
CA VAL A 175 2.42 10.94 -6.73
C VAL A 175 1.83 11.24 -5.35
N ALA A 176 2.64 11.69 -4.39
CA ALA A 176 2.15 12.11 -3.08
C ALA A 176 1.20 13.33 -3.17
N GLN A 177 1.48 14.28 -4.06
CA GLN A 177 0.61 15.42 -4.33
C GLN A 177 -0.71 15.00 -4.96
N MET A 178 -0.66 14.05 -5.90
CA MET A 178 -1.85 13.44 -6.49
C MET A 178 -2.69 12.73 -5.42
N HIS A 179 -2.07 11.88 -4.60
CA HIS A 179 -2.75 11.22 -3.48
C HIS A 179 -3.42 12.24 -2.55
N GLY A 180 -2.75 13.33 -2.18
CA GLY A 180 -3.35 14.39 -1.36
C GLY A 180 -4.60 15.04 -1.97
N ARG A 181 -4.80 14.97 -3.29
CA ARG A 181 -6.03 15.40 -3.98
C ARG A 181 -7.08 14.29 -4.02
N THR A 182 -6.66 13.06 -4.34
CA THR A 182 -7.58 11.97 -4.65
C THR A 182 -8.00 11.14 -3.43
N ALA A 183 -7.27 11.18 -2.31
CA ALA A 183 -7.44 10.27 -1.16
C ALA A 183 -8.87 10.16 -0.60
N HIS A 184 -9.70 11.19 -0.77
CA HIS A 184 -11.10 11.21 -0.31
C HIS A 184 -12.12 11.14 -1.45
N HIS A 185 -11.67 10.82 -2.66
CA HIS A 185 -12.50 10.73 -3.85
C HIS A 185 -12.63 9.28 -4.30
N GLU A 186 -13.86 8.88 -4.58
CA GLU A 186 -14.19 7.58 -5.15
C GLU A 186 -13.36 7.33 -6.42
N MET A 187 -12.75 6.14 -6.52
CA MET A 187 -12.13 5.66 -7.75
C MET A 187 -13.24 5.11 -8.65
N LEU A 188 -13.61 5.88 -9.68
CA LEU A 188 -14.77 5.61 -10.52
C LEU A 188 -14.50 4.54 -11.58
N GLU A 189 -13.28 4.51 -12.11
CA GLU A 189 -12.94 3.65 -13.24
C GLU A 189 -11.48 3.22 -13.16
N HIS A 190 -11.23 1.99 -13.59
CA HIS A 190 -9.92 1.51 -13.98
C HIS A 190 -10.02 0.72 -15.30
N ALA A 191 -9.17 1.01 -16.27
CA ALA A 191 -9.17 0.39 -17.59
C ALA A 191 -7.77 0.13 -18.13
N PHE A 192 -7.62 -0.91 -18.94
CA PHE A 192 -6.46 -1.12 -19.80
C PHE A 192 -6.68 -0.43 -21.15
N LEU A 193 -5.69 0.30 -21.64
CA LEU A 193 -5.78 1.04 -22.91
C LEU A 193 -5.16 0.29 -24.10
N ASP A 194 -4.39 -0.77 -23.84
CA ASP A 194 -3.73 -1.61 -24.84
C ASP A 194 -4.09 -3.09 -24.64
N THR A 195 -3.85 -3.90 -25.68
CA THR A 195 -4.11 -5.35 -25.65
C THR A 195 -3.16 -6.10 -24.72
N ASP A 196 -1.93 -5.60 -24.59
CA ASP A 196 -0.89 -6.18 -23.74
C ASP A 196 -1.06 -5.75 -22.28
N ARG A 197 -2.08 -4.93 -22.01
CA ARG A 197 -2.47 -4.39 -20.70
C ARG A 197 -1.42 -3.53 -20.02
N THR A 198 -0.33 -3.18 -20.71
CA THR A 198 0.78 -2.40 -20.19
C THR A 198 0.45 -0.95 -19.89
N ILE A 199 -0.64 -0.44 -20.46
CA ILE A 199 -1.11 0.93 -20.29
C ILE A 199 -2.42 0.91 -19.52
N THR A 200 -2.45 1.58 -18.38
CA THR A 200 -3.64 1.66 -17.52
C THR A 200 -4.15 3.08 -17.42
N ARG A 201 -5.46 3.25 -17.22
CA ARG A 201 -6.11 4.51 -16.87
C ARG A 201 -6.96 4.33 -15.62
N THR A 202 -6.79 5.21 -14.64
CA THR A 202 -7.63 5.30 -13.44
C THR A 202 -8.28 6.69 -13.38
N VAL A 203 -9.57 6.76 -13.05
CA VAL A 203 -10.33 8.02 -12.96
C VAL A 203 -10.95 8.16 -11.58
N TYR A 204 -10.81 9.35 -10.98
CA TYR A 204 -11.37 9.69 -9.68
C TYR A 204 -12.53 10.67 -9.81
N LYS A 205 -13.37 10.72 -8.78
CA LYS A 205 -14.58 11.54 -8.73
C LYS A 205 -14.36 13.05 -8.84
N ASP A 206 -13.20 13.55 -8.43
CA ASP A 206 -12.83 14.97 -8.60
C ASP A 206 -12.47 15.33 -10.05
N GLY A 207 -12.48 14.36 -10.96
CA GLY A 207 -12.09 14.51 -12.35
C GLY A 207 -10.61 14.25 -12.60
N THR A 208 -9.80 14.01 -11.57
CA THR A 208 -8.40 13.59 -11.74
C THR A 208 -8.37 12.27 -12.49
N ALA A 209 -7.56 12.20 -13.54
CA ALA A 209 -7.30 10.95 -14.26
C ALA A 209 -5.79 10.69 -14.35
N VAL A 210 -5.42 9.42 -14.22
CA VAL A 210 -4.03 8.98 -14.26
C VAL A 210 -3.88 7.93 -15.35
N VAL A 211 -2.94 8.13 -16.26
CA VAL A 211 -2.53 7.11 -17.23
C VAL A 211 -1.12 6.66 -16.88
N VAL A 212 -0.92 5.36 -16.69
CA VAL A 212 0.38 4.79 -16.33
C VAL A 212 0.85 3.83 -17.43
N ASN A 213 2.08 4.02 -17.89
CA ASN A 213 2.76 3.16 -18.84
C ASN A 213 3.77 2.27 -18.12
N PHE A 214 3.40 1.01 -17.89
CA PHE A 214 4.28 -0.01 -17.32
C PHE A 214 5.24 -0.62 -18.35
N GLY A 215 5.01 -0.37 -19.65
CA GLY A 215 5.76 -0.88 -20.76
C GLY A 215 7.12 -0.20 -20.97
N HIS A 216 7.88 -0.75 -21.93
CA HIS A 216 9.22 -0.29 -22.29
C HIS A 216 9.25 0.55 -23.58
N GLN A 217 8.08 0.91 -24.12
CA GLN A 217 7.93 1.77 -25.28
C GLN A 217 6.97 2.91 -24.91
N SER A 218 7.20 4.09 -25.49
CA SER A 218 6.27 5.21 -25.30
C SER A 218 4.91 4.88 -25.90
N TYR A 219 3.85 5.34 -25.23
CA TYR A 219 2.47 5.19 -25.64
C TYR A 219 1.94 6.53 -26.15
N SER A 220 1.28 6.49 -27.31
CA SER A 220 0.66 7.64 -27.95
C SER A 220 -0.73 7.28 -28.45
N GLU A 221 -1.76 7.92 -27.90
CA GLU A 221 -3.13 7.78 -28.39
C GLU A 221 -3.94 9.05 -28.12
N GLY A 222 -4.75 9.49 -29.10
CA GLY A 222 -5.67 10.61 -28.91
C GLY A 222 -5.00 11.96 -28.54
N GLY A 223 -3.70 12.13 -28.81
CA GLY A 223 -2.93 13.32 -28.44
C GLY A 223 -2.32 13.27 -27.04
N LEU A 224 -2.54 12.20 -26.28
CA LEU A 224 -1.83 11.90 -25.05
C LEU A 224 -0.53 11.14 -25.39
N GLU A 225 0.59 11.60 -24.84
CA GLU A 225 1.89 10.94 -24.92
C GLU A 225 2.35 10.57 -23.51
N VAL A 226 2.69 9.30 -23.29
CA VAL A 226 3.21 8.80 -22.02
C VAL A 226 4.45 7.98 -22.29
N ASP A 227 5.61 8.48 -21.86
CA ASP A 227 6.89 7.79 -22.03
C ASP A 227 6.88 6.41 -21.37
N ALA A 228 7.76 5.53 -21.86
CA ALA A 228 7.99 4.24 -21.23
C ALA A 228 8.29 4.40 -19.74
N ARG A 229 7.72 3.52 -18.90
CA ARG A 229 7.96 3.52 -17.43
C ARG A 229 7.65 4.86 -16.77
N SER A 230 6.57 5.50 -17.21
CA SER A 230 6.14 6.81 -16.71
C SER A 230 4.63 6.88 -16.55
N TYR A 231 4.13 8.04 -16.12
CA TYR A 231 2.71 8.29 -15.96
C TYR A 231 2.38 9.74 -16.32
N HIS A 232 1.11 9.97 -16.62
CA HIS A 232 0.52 11.28 -16.85
C HIS A 232 -0.69 11.46 -15.94
N VAL A 233 -0.78 12.62 -15.29
CA VAL A 233 -1.93 13.01 -14.46
C VAL A 233 -2.58 14.25 -15.09
N SER A 234 -3.89 14.18 -15.35
CA SER A 234 -4.72 15.28 -15.85
C SER A 234 -5.73 15.74 -14.81
#